data_AF-A0A0H5SUH7-F1
#
_entry.id   AF-A0A0H5SUH7-F1
#
_cell.length_a   1.000
_cell.length_b   1.000
_cell.length_c   1.000
_cell.angle_alpha   90.00
_cell.angle_beta   90.00
_cell.angle_gamma   90.00
#
_symmetry.space_group_name_H-M   'P 1'
#
loop_
_entity.id
_entity.type
_entity.pdbx_description
1 polymer ?
#
loop_
_entity_poly.entity_id
_entity_poly.type
_entity_poly.pdbx_seq_one_letter_code
_entity_poly.pdbx_strand_id
1 'polypeptide(L)'
;MLNKNGVAYFITSSDQDEDYRKGKAIGDHLIVNERGVMKYYYNEDSIKKEFQIFDRIEINTFSEMHTHDYLHEHINYVIKCIKQGDKIQRC
;
A
#
# COMPACT_ATOMS: atom_id res chain seq x y z
N MET A 1 17.33 -9.35 -2.33
CA MET A 1 16.92 -9.29 -3.75
C MET A 1 16.03 -10.47 -4.06
N LEU A 2 14.93 -10.29 -4.79
CA LEU A 2 14.12 -11.40 -5.27
C LEU A 2 14.80 -12.08 -6.46
N ASN A 3 14.76 -13.41 -6.47
CA ASN A 3 15.23 -14.22 -7.58
C ASN A 3 14.36 -14.01 -8.83
N LYS A 4 14.84 -14.48 -9.98
CA LYS A 4 14.03 -14.56 -11.21
C LYS A 4 12.76 -15.37 -10.94
N ASN A 5 11.64 -14.86 -11.43
CA ASN A 5 10.27 -15.31 -11.18
C ASN A 5 9.83 -15.24 -9.71
N GLY A 6 10.57 -14.50 -8.87
CA GLY A 6 10.19 -14.25 -7.48
C GLY A 6 8.87 -13.49 -7.40
N VAL A 7 8.02 -13.93 -6.48
CA VAL A 7 6.74 -13.28 -6.17
C VAL A 7 6.86 -12.65 -4.79
N ALA A 8 6.42 -11.40 -4.67
CA ALA A 8 6.28 -10.71 -3.41
C ALA A 8 4.84 -10.25 -3.23
N TYR A 9 4.36 -10.33 -1.99
CA TYR A 9 3.07 -9.82 -1.57
C TYR A 9 3.30 -8.70 -0.58
N PHE A 10 2.59 -7.59 -0.77
CA PHE A 10 2.59 -6.45 0.14
C PHE A 10 1.15 -6.16 0.55
N ILE A 11 0.98 -5.72 1.78
CA ILE A 11 -0.27 -5.18 2.29
C ILE A 11 -0.01 -3.74 2.68
N THR A 12 -0.84 -2.83 2.17
CA THR A 12 -0.72 -1.40 2.45
C THR A 12 -2.11 -0.83 2.72
N SER A 13 -2.20 0.23 3.51
CA SER A 13 -3.48 0.88 3.75
C SER A 13 -3.89 1.77 2.60
N SER A 14 -5.17 1.71 2.24
CA SER A 14 -5.74 2.40 1.09
C SER A 14 -6.22 3.80 1.46
N ASP A 15 -6.10 4.76 0.56
CA ASP A 15 -6.75 6.06 0.63
C ASP A 15 -8.30 5.99 0.66
N GLN A 16 -8.88 4.82 0.44
CA GLN A 16 -10.30 4.52 0.65
C GLN A 16 -10.65 4.22 2.11
N ASP A 17 -9.64 3.97 2.95
CA ASP A 17 -9.80 3.72 4.38
C ASP A 17 -10.39 4.93 5.09
N GLU A 18 -11.32 4.71 6.02
CA GLU A 18 -12.01 5.79 6.71
C GLU A 18 -11.04 6.68 7.49
N ASP A 19 -9.98 6.10 8.05
CA ASP A 19 -9.01 6.83 8.87
C ASP A 19 -8.16 7.81 8.05
N TYR A 20 -8.04 7.60 6.73
CA TYR A 20 -7.35 8.54 5.85
C TYR A 20 -7.95 9.95 5.95
N ARG A 21 -9.27 10.05 6.23
CA ARG A 21 -10.00 11.33 6.33
C ARG A 21 -10.16 11.84 7.76
N LYS A 22 -9.84 11.02 8.78
CA LYS A 22 -10.08 11.35 10.19
C LYS A 22 -8.88 12.02 10.87
N GLY A 23 -7.65 11.74 10.40
CA GLY A 23 -6.45 12.31 11.00
C GLY A 23 -6.04 13.67 10.42
N LYS A 24 -4.92 14.21 10.93
CA LYS A 24 -4.31 15.44 10.42
C LYS A 24 -3.37 15.10 9.27
N ALA A 25 -3.63 15.66 8.09
CA ALA A 25 -2.70 15.60 6.97
C ALA A 25 -1.41 16.39 7.30
N ILE A 26 -0.26 15.73 7.15
CA ILE A 26 1.07 16.32 7.35
C ILE A 26 1.95 16.24 6.11
N GLY A 27 1.43 15.65 5.05
CA GLY A 27 2.06 15.52 3.74
C GLY A 27 1.08 14.89 2.76
N ASP A 28 1.49 14.80 1.50
CA ASP A 28 0.71 14.09 0.50
C ASP A 28 0.58 12.61 0.91
N HIS A 29 -0.65 12.11 0.99
CA HIS A 29 -0.96 10.75 1.44
C HIS A 29 -0.47 10.37 2.87
N LEU A 30 -0.03 11.34 3.69
CA LEU A 30 0.56 11.11 5.01
C LEU A 30 -0.30 11.73 6.13
N ILE A 31 -0.88 10.89 6.97
CA ILE A 31 -1.84 11.27 8.01
C ILE A 31 -1.30 10.90 9.39
N VAL A 32 -1.48 11.79 10.36
CA VAL A 32 -1.26 11.49 11.79
C VAL A 32 -2.60 11.38 12.48
N ASN A 33 -2.88 10.25 13.12
CA ASN A 33 -4.11 10.04 13.88
C ASN A 33 -4.03 10.70 15.28
N GLU A 34 -5.14 10.66 16.03
CA GLU A 34 -5.23 11.27 17.38
C GLU A 34 -4.22 10.67 18.38
N ARG A 35 -3.77 9.44 18.16
CA ARG A 35 -2.75 8.76 18.97
C ARG A 35 -1.32 9.20 18.61
N GLY A 36 -1.15 10.11 17.65
CA GLY A 36 0.16 10.53 17.15
C GLY A 36 0.81 9.52 16.21
N VAL A 37 0.09 8.48 15.77
CA VAL A 37 0.61 7.48 14.83
C VAL A 37 0.52 8.04 13.42
N MET A 38 1.69 8.12 12.78
CA MET A 38 1.83 8.53 11.39
C MET A 38 1.68 7.33 10.47
N LYS A 39 0.83 7.46 9.45
CA LYS A 39 0.52 6.40 8.50
C LYS A 39 0.43 6.98 7.07
N TYR A 40 1.06 6.28 6.13
CA TYR A 40 0.99 6.61 4.71
C TYR A 40 -0.08 5.75 4.04
N TYR A 41 -0.97 6.38 3.29
CA TYR A 41 -2.11 5.74 2.64
C TYR A 41 -1.91 5.74 1.13
N TYR A 42 -1.84 4.56 0.55
CA TYR A 42 -1.59 4.37 -0.87
C TYR A 42 -2.86 4.57 -1.70
N ASN A 43 -2.67 4.94 -2.96
CA ASN A 43 -3.65 4.81 -4.02
C ASN A 43 -3.04 3.96 -5.14
N GLU A 44 -3.81 3.54 -6.13
CA GLU A 44 -3.28 2.69 -7.20
C GLU A 44 -2.10 3.31 -7.97
N ASP A 45 -2.11 4.63 -8.15
CA ASP A 45 -1.07 5.33 -8.91
C ASP A 45 0.25 5.37 -8.14
N SER A 46 0.21 5.64 -6.83
CA SER A 46 1.39 5.60 -5.97
C SER A 46 1.94 4.18 -5.84
N ILE A 47 1.08 3.16 -5.79
CA ILE A 47 1.48 1.74 -5.86
C ILE A 47 2.21 1.45 -7.18
N LYS A 48 1.61 1.79 -8.33
CA LYS A 48 2.24 1.54 -9.64
C LYS A 48 3.59 2.23 -9.77
N LYS A 49 3.73 3.44 -9.23
CA LYS A 49 4.99 4.20 -9.22
C LYS A 49 6.04 3.60 -8.30
N GLU A 50 5.68 3.22 -7.08
CA GLU A 50 6.61 2.67 -6.09
C GLU A 50 7.11 1.28 -6.48
N PHE A 51 6.19 0.43 -6.94
CA PHE A 51 6.49 -0.95 -7.33
C PHE A 51 6.87 -1.10 -8.81
N GLN A 52 7.19 0.00 -9.52
CA GLN A 52 7.52 0.00 -10.96
C GLN A 52 8.74 -0.88 -11.32
N ILE A 53 9.58 -1.19 -10.33
CA ILE A 53 10.73 -2.09 -10.48
C ILE A 53 10.31 -3.53 -10.82
N PHE A 54 9.06 -3.91 -10.52
CA PHE A 54 8.51 -5.22 -10.82
C PHE A 54 7.93 -5.26 -12.24
N ASP A 55 7.93 -6.44 -12.84
CA ASP A 55 7.45 -6.63 -14.22
C ASP A 55 5.93 -6.69 -14.30
N ARG A 56 5.31 -7.28 -13.28
CA ARG A 56 3.86 -7.36 -13.14
C ARG A 56 3.45 -6.97 -11.74
N ILE A 57 2.47 -6.09 -11.66
CA ILE A 57 1.83 -5.62 -10.44
C ILE A 57 0.35 -5.95 -10.57
N GLU A 58 -0.17 -6.75 -9.65
CA GLU A 58 -1.61 -7.00 -9.48
C GLU A 58 -2.03 -6.33 -8.18
N ILE A 59 -3.10 -5.52 -8.23
CA ILE A 59 -3.59 -4.74 -7.09
C ILE A 59 -5.03 -5.16 -6.85
N ASN A 60 -5.31 -5.66 -5.65
CA ASN A 60 -6.66 -5.97 -5.19
C ASN A 60 -6.90 -5.22 -3.87
N THR A 61 -8.16 -4.98 -3.53
CA THR A 61 -8.55 -4.50 -2.20
C THR A 61 -9.07 -5.65 -1.34
N PHE A 62 -8.90 -5.53 -0.03
CA PHE A 62 -9.64 -6.32 0.94
C PHE A 62 -9.98 -5.44 2.14
N SER A 63 -11.00 -5.85 2.87
CA SER A 63 -11.37 -5.22 4.12
C SER A 63 -11.06 -6.10 5.32
N GLU A 64 -10.66 -5.47 6.42
CA GLU A 64 -10.38 -6.12 7.69
C GLU A 64 -11.17 -5.43 8.80
N MET A 65 -11.94 -6.20 9.56
CA MET A 65 -12.66 -5.68 10.72
C MET A 65 -11.72 -5.60 11.92
N HIS A 66 -11.51 -4.39 12.45
CA HIS A 66 -10.72 -4.16 13.65
C HIS A 66 -11.66 -4.05 14.85
N THR A 67 -11.38 -4.85 15.87
CA THR A 67 -12.17 -4.92 17.11
C THR A 67 -11.44 -4.34 18.32
N HIS A 68 -10.20 -3.88 18.13
CA HIS A 68 -9.43 -3.17 19.14
C HIS A 68 -9.62 -1.66 18.97
N ASP A 69 -9.43 -0.90 20.06
CA ASP A 69 -9.73 0.55 20.19
C ASP A 69 -11.23 0.89 20.04
N TYR A 70 -11.81 0.74 18.85
CA TYR A 70 -13.24 0.83 18.56
C TYR A 70 -13.58 -0.03 17.33
N LEU A 71 -14.86 -0.38 17.14
CA LEU A 71 -15.26 -1.18 15.98
C LEU A 71 -15.19 -0.35 14.70
N HIS A 72 -14.33 -0.75 13.77
CA HIS A 72 -14.21 -0.12 12.46
C HIS A 72 -13.64 -1.08 11.42
N GLU A 73 -13.87 -0.76 10.16
CA GLU A 73 -13.38 -1.53 9.02
C GLU A 73 -12.22 -0.77 8.37
N HIS A 74 -11.10 -1.47 8.17
CA HIS A 74 -10.00 -0.95 7.37
C HIS A 74 -10.05 -1.47 5.95
N ILE A 75 -9.77 -0.60 4.98
CA ILE A 75 -9.61 -0.96 3.58
C ILE A 75 -8.13 -0.93 3.24
N ASN A 76 -7.62 -2.06 2.76
CA ASN A 76 -6.22 -2.23 2.42
C ASN A 76 -6.06 -2.72 0.99
N TYR A 77 -4.92 -2.42 0.39
CA TYR A 77 -4.49 -3.03 -0.86
C TYR A 77 -3.63 -4.26 -0.57
N VAL A 78 -3.93 -5.37 -1.26
CA VAL A 78 -3.02 -6.50 -1.45
C VAL A 78 -2.38 -6.34 -2.81
N ILE A 79 -1.05 -6.21 -2.80
CA ILE A 79 -0.26 -5.96 -3.98
C ILE A 79 0.60 -7.20 -4.21
N LYS A 80 0.41 -7.84 -5.36
CA LYS A 80 1.25 -8.96 -5.79
C LYS A 80 2.17 -8.49 -6.90
N CYS A 81 3.46 -8.63 -6.63
CA CYS A 81 4.55 -8.20 -7.49
C CYS A 81 5.31 -9.42 -8.01
N ILE A 82 5.57 -9.49 -9.32
CA ILE A 82 6.34 -10.58 -9.94
C ILE A 82 7.57 -9.99 -10.65
N LYS A 83 8.75 -10.52 -10.34
CA LYS A 83 10.02 -10.20 -11.03
C LYS A 83 10.33 -11.29 -12.06
N GLN A 84 10.07 -11.06 -13.34
CA GLN A 84 10.35 -11.97 -14.45
C GLN A 84 11.82 -11.93 -14.92
N GLY A 85 12.57 -10.90 -14.56
CA GLY A 85 14.01 -10.79 -14.84
C GLY A 85 14.61 -9.49 -14.32
N ASP A 86 15.89 -9.26 -14.57
CA ASP A 86 16.46 -7.93 -14.34
C ASP A 86 15.96 -7.00 -15.47
N LYS A 87 15.08 -6.04 -15.14
CA LYS A 87 14.82 -4.91 -16.02
C LYS A 87 16.14 -4.16 -16.17
N ILE A 88 16.85 -4.41 -17.27
CA ILE A 88 17.99 -3.59 -17.65
C ILE A 88 17.42 -2.19 -17.89
N GLN A 89 17.62 -1.30 -16.92
CA GLN A 89 17.31 0.11 -17.05
C GLN A 89 18.26 0.64 -18.13
N ARG A 90 17.77 0.73 -19.38
CA ARG A 90 18.54 1.34 -20.46
C ARG A 90 18.65 2.83 -20.17
N CYS A 91 19.89 3.28 -20.01
CA CYS A 91 20.29 4.68 -19.86
C CYS A 91 19.79 5.53 -21.03
#